data_AF-A0A3B4ANK0-F1
#
_entry.id   AF-A0A3B4ANK0-F1
#
_cell.length_a   1.000
_cell.length_b   1.000
_cell.length_c   1.000
_cell.angle_alpha   90.00
_cell.angle_beta   90.00
_cell.angle_gamma   90.00
#
_symmetry.space_group_name_H-M   'P 1'
#
loop_
_entity.id
_entity.type
_entity.pdbx_description
1 polymer ?
#
loop_
_entity_poly.entity_id
_entity_poly.type
_entity_poly.pdbx_seq_one_letter_code
_entity_poly.pdbx_strand_id
1 'polypeptide(L)'
;MTYIIILAWALLYLIFSFSSQLPWASCQNYWNTGTFSSSNFALNLIMHINLSFLFCDLLRRRVLSISGGIEQIGRIRVEILLCLIAMWIICYFCIWKGVKSTGKVVYVTATFPYVMLLILLVRGLTLPGAVEGVVFYLLPEPSRLLDPQVWMEAGSQIFFSFSIGVGSLTVLGSYNKYNNNCYRDCMWLCLLNSGTSVLAGFAVFSVLGFMAKEQGVSISEVAESGPGLAFIAYPQAIAMMPLPQLWAVCFFMMLILLGLDTQFVAMEVIMTSIIDMFPAVMRRPKRRELFLLLFCLTCFVLQLVMITEGGMYIFQMFDYYACNGACILFLCVFEALAVGWVFGAEKLFGIIKDMTGSRPSFYFKICWLFFTPGVSLVSFICSLIEYQPLTFNRWYVYPAWAYALGWVFALSSILLVPGWALYLMTTQSGTLKQVRTKTLRRTRIDPNPLVFKKQKKIGKKKAK
;
A
#
# COMPACT_ATOMS: atom_id res chain seq x y z
N MET A 1 8.71 -3.41 2.14
CA MET A 1 10.05 -2.79 1.97
C MET A 1 9.95 -1.41 1.31
N THR A 2 9.13 -1.20 0.28
CA THR A 2 9.00 0.09 -0.43
C THR A 2 8.32 1.19 0.41
N TYR A 3 7.31 0.82 1.19
CA TYR A 3 6.42 1.78 1.86
C TYR A 3 7.09 2.78 2.82
N ILE A 4 8.06 2.35 3.64
CA ILE A 4 8.77 3.26 4.55
C ILE A 4 9.62 4.29 3.81
N ILE A 5 10.09 3.99 2.59
CA ILE A 5 10.85 4.95 1.78
C ILE A 5 9.95 6.10 1.33
N ILE A 6 8.69 5.81 0.97
CA ILE A 6 7.69 6.83 0.67
C ILE A 6 7.49 7.74 1.89
N LEU A 7 7.44 7.17 3.09
CA LEU A 7 7.32 7.96 4.32
C LEU A 7 8.58 8.77 4.63
N ALA A 8 9.77 8.26 4.29
CA ALA A 8 11.01 9.02 4.41
C ALA A 8 11.02 10.23 3.46
N TRP A 9 10.51 10.07 2.23
CA TRP A 9 10.29 11.21 1.32
C TRP A 9 9.28 12.19 1.89
N ALA A 10 8.12 11.72 2.36
CA ALA A 10 7.10 12.58 2.96
C ALA A 10 7.64 13.35 4.18
N LEU A 11 8.46 12.72 5.03
CA LEU A 11 9.12 13.38 6.15
C LEU A 11 10.10 14.46 5.70
N LEU A 12 10.87 14.21 4.64
CA LEU A 12 11.77 15.22 4.07
C LEU A 12 11.00 16.44 3.55
N TYR A 13 9.91 16.20 2.81
CA TYR A 13 9.04 17.27 2.34
C TYR A 13 8.35 18.02 3.49
N LEU A 14 7.94 17.32 4.55
CA LEU A 14 7.39 17.94 5.75
C LEU A 14 8.42 18.87 6.41
N ILE A 15 9.68 18.43 6.53
CA ILE A 15 10.77 19.27 7.08
C ILE A 15 10.95 20.52 6.22
N PHE A 16 11.00 20.37 4.89
CA PHE A 16 11.12 21.50 3.98
C PHE A 16 9.92 22.45 4.03
N SER A 17 8.73 21.97 4.40
CA SER A 17 7.52 22.79 4.51
C SER A 17 7.60 23.87 5.61
N PHE A 18 8.53 23.76 6.56
CA PHE A 18 8.78 24.78 7.59
C PHE A 18 9.71 25.92 7.15
N SER A 19 10.15 25.90 5.89
CA SER A 19 10.99 26.97 5.32
C SER A 19 10.15 28.22 4.99
N SER A 20 10.78 29.40 5.06
CA SER A 20 10.10 30.67 4.73
C SER A 20 9.57 30.71 3.30
N GLN A 21 10.29 30.09 2.36
CA GLN A 21 9.83 29.82 1.01
C GLN A 21 9.91 28.31 0.75
N LEU A 22 8.88 27.74 0.14
CA LEU A 22 8.88 26.33 -0.19
C LEU A 22 9.94 26.05 -1.26
N PRO A 23 10.84 25.07 -1.05
CA PRO A 23 11.92 24.80 -2.01
C PRO A 23 11.44 24.45 -3.43
N TRP A 24 10.22 23.92 -3.59
CA TRP A 24 9.62 23.59 -4.89
C TRP A 24 8.78 24.73 -5.49
N ALA A 25 8.65 25.87 -4.80
CA ALA A 25 7.91 27.04 -5.31
C ALA A 25 8.75 27.92 -6.25
N SER A 26 10.08 27.86 -6.16
CA SER A 26 10.98 28.74 -6.92
C SER A 26 11.91 27.96 -7.85
N CYS A 27 12.17 28.52 -9.02
CA CYS A 27 13.17 27.99 -9.94
C CYS A 27 14.62 28.50 -9.67
N GLN A 28 14.85 29.29 -8.63
CA GLN A 28 16.15 29.94 -8.33
C GLN A 28 17.04 29.12 -7.38
N ASN A 29 17.02 27.80 -7.52
CA ASN A 29 17.70 26.90 -6.61
C ASN A 29 18.98 26.34 -7.24
N TYR A 30 20.01 26.03 -6.43
CA TYR A 30 21.31 25.55 -6.95
C TYR A 30 21.23 24.23 -7.73
N TRP A 31 20.16 23.46 -7.54
CA TRP A 31 19.93 22.18 -8.22
C TRP A 31 19.15 22.31 -9.53
N ASN A 32 18.70 23.51 -9.88
CA ASN A 32 17.97 23.75 -11.12
C ASN A 32 18.96 24.05 -12.25
N THR A 33 18.75 23.46 -13.43
CA THR A 33 19.55 23.82 -14.63
C THR A 33 18.80 24.82 -15.48
N GLY A 34 19.44 25.97 -15.75
CA GLY A 34 18.93 27.00 -16.65
C GLY A 34 18.93 28.37 -15.99
N THR A 35 19.88 29.22 -16.39
CA THR A 35 19.93 30.63 -16.04
C THR A 35 18.64 31.32 -16.47
N PHE A 36 17.78 31.71 -15.52
CA PHE A 36 16.78 32.74 -15.75
C PHE A 36 17.49 34.10 -15.70
N SER A 37 18.26 34.43 -16.73
CA SER A 37 18.69 35.81 -16.96
C SER A 37 17.48 36.57 -17.50
N SER A 38 16.98 37.49 -16.68
CA SER A 38 15.98 38.49 -17.01
C SER A 38 16.40 39.31 -18.23
N SER A 39 16.05 38.87 -19.44
CA SER A 39 16.15 39.70 -20.63
C SER A 39 15.12 39.31 -21.70
N ASN A 40 14.12 40.18 -21.81
CA ASN A 40 13.37 40.59 -23.01
C ASN A 40 12.43 39.60 -23.73
N PHE A 41 11.14 39.70 -23.36
CA PHE A 41 9.98 40.05 -24.22
C PHE A 41 9.67 39.28 -25.53
N ALA A 42 10.35 38.17 -25.88
CA ALA A 42 10.09 37.46 -27.14
C ALA A 42 9.96 35.93 -27.01
N LEU A 43 9.17 35.43 -26.04
CA LEU A 43 9.12 33.98 -25.74
C LEU A 43 7.71 33.39 -25.50
N ASN A 44 6.63 34.01 -25.98
CA ASN A 44 5.27 33.51 -25.67
C ASN A 44 4.84 32.21 -26.37
N LEU A 45 5.52 31.76 -27.45
CA LEU A 45 5.11 30.54 -28.18
C LEU A 45 5.99 29.30 -27.90
N ILE A 46 7.25 29.48 -27.49
CA ILE A 46 8.17 28.37 -27.15
C ILE A 46 8.07 27.98 -25.66
N MET A 47 7.42 28.81 -24.83
CA MET A 47 7.26 28.56 -23.40
C MET A 47 6.32 27.40 -23.04
N HIS A 48 5.33 27.07 -23.88
CA HIS A 48 4.34 26.05 -23.50
C HIS A 48 4.86 24.61 -23.50
N ILE A 49 5.82 24.26 -24.37
CA ILE A 49 6.35 22.89 -24.46
C ILE A 49 7.43 22.62 -23.39
N ASN A 50 8.08 23.66 -22.87
CA ASN A 50 9.13 23.54 -21.86
C ASN A 50 8.65 23.66 -20.41
N LEU A 51 7.46 24.21 -20.15
CA LEU A 51 6.99 24.46 -18.77
C LEU A 51 6.78 23.14 -17.99
N SER A 52 6.23 22.11 -18.63
CA SER A 52 6.03 20.79 -18.03
C SER A 52 7.35 20.07 -17.72
N PHE A 53 8.42 20.37 -18.49
CA PHE A 53 9.76 19.83 -18.27
C PHE A 53 10.53 20.59 -17.16
N LEU A 54 10.15 21.84 -16.88
CA LEU A 54 10.87 22.75 -15.97
C LEU A 54 10.47 22.60 -14.49
N PHE A 55 9.24 22.17 -14.21
CA PHE A 55 8.73 22.00 -12.83
C PHE A 55 9.05 20.64 -12.19
N CYS A 56 9.62 19.71 -12.97
CA CYS A 56 9.96 18.35 -12.54
C CYS A 56 11.36 18.26 -11.86
N ASP A 57 11.84 19.31 -11.20
CA ASP A 57 13.24 19.43 -10.78
C ASP A 57 13.52 19.06 -9.31
N LEU A 58 12.60 19.32 -8.38
CA LEU A 58 12.90 19.11 -6.95
C LEU A 58 12.95 17.62 -6.56
N LEU A 59 11.91 16.84 -6.88
CA LEU A 59 11.90 15.41 -6.53
C LEU A 59 13.01 14.66 -7.27
N ARG A 60 13.15 14.91 -8.57
CA ARG A 60 14.08 14.18 -9.45
C ARG A 60 15.54 14.54 -9.20
N ARG A 61 15.88 15.82 -8.99
CA ARG A 61 17.29 16.26 -8.89
C ARG A 61 17.75 16.54 -7.47
N ARG A 62 16.93 17.14 -6.61
CA ARG A 62 17.34 17.42 -5.24
C ARG A 62 17.09 16.25 -4.30
N VAL A 63 15.84 15.77 -4.25
CA VAL A 63 15.45 14.72 -3.29
C VAL A 63 16.10 13.40 -3.70
N LEU A 64 15.83 12.93 -4.92
CA LEU A 64 16.33 11.64 -5.39
C LEU A 64 17.71 11.73 -6.08
N SER A 65 17.99 12.81 -6.82
CA SER A 65 19.19 12.95 -7.66
C SER A 65 19.39 11.75 -8.58
N ILE A 66 18.35 11.44 -9.38
CA ILE A 66 18.26 10.19 -10.14
C ILE A 66 19.46 10.01 -11.08
N SER A 67 20.12 8.86 -10.97
CA SER A 67 21.26 8.48 -11.83
C SER A 67 20.83 8.14 -13.28
N GLY A 68 21.78 7.81 -14.15
CA GLY A 68 21.48 7.46 -15.54
C GLY A 68 20.76 6.12 -15.72
N GLY A 69 20.74 5.25 -14.71
CA GLY A 69 20.13 3.92 -14.77
C GLY A 69 20.38 3.06 -13.54
N ILE A 70 19.76 1.87 -13.49
CA ILE A 70 19.90 0.91 -12.38
C ILE A 70 21.33 0.39 -12.22
N GLU A 71 22.14 0.41 -13.28
CA GLU A 71 23.56 0.04 -13.25
C GLU A 71 24.40 1.08 -12.50
N GLN A 72 23.93 2.32 -12.42
CA GLN A 72 24.59 3.43 -11.75
C GLN A 72 23.92 3.71 -10.41
N ILE A 73 24.20 2.89 -9.41
CA ILE A 73 23.56 3.02 -8.08
C ILE A 73 23.89 4.36 -7.41
N GLY A 74 25.09 4.90 -7.64
CA GLY A 74 25.52 6.20 -7.13
C GLY A 74 25.71 6.22 -5.60
N ARG A 75 25.63 7.42 -5.00
CA ARG A 75 25.85 7.61 -3.56
C ARG A 75 24.55 7.54 -2.76
N ILE A 76 24.65 7.19 -1.47
CA ILE A 76 23.52 7.25 -0.53
C ILE A 76 23.14 8.70 -0.27
N ARG A 77 21.85 9.03 -0.38
CA ARG A 77 21.32 10.36 -0.07
C ARG A 77 21.18 10.52 1.46
N VAL A 78 22.08 11.28 2.07
CA VAL A 78 22.17 11.43 3.54
C VAL A 78 20.89 12.01 4.15
N GLU A 79 20.26 12.98 3.48
CA GLU A 79 18.99 13.56 3.96
C GLU A 79 17.87 12.51 4.05
N ILE A 80 17.75 11.66 3.03
CA ILE A 80 16.79 10.55 3.02
C ILE A 80 17.18 9.49 4.04
N LEU A 81 18.48 9.20 4.21
CA LEU A 81 18.98 8.27 5.24
C LEU A 81 18.54 8.70 6.65
N LEU A 82 18.68 9.99 6.99
CA LEU A 82 18.25 10.51 8.29
C LEU A 82 16.73 10.39 8.47
N CYS A 83 15.96 10.74 7.44
CA CYS A 83 14.51 10.56 7.45
C CYS A 83 14.11 9.08 7.59
N LEU A 84 14.83 8.19 6.92
CA LEU A 84 14.60 6.75 6.96
C LEU A 84 14.85 6.19 8.37
N ILE A 85 15.95 6.59 9.01
CA ILE A 85 16.26 6.23 10.41
C ILE A 85 15.13 6.70 11.33
N ALA A 86 14.70 7.97 11.20
CA ALA A 86 13.61 8.52 11.99
C ALA A 86 12.30 7.73 11.81
N MET A 87 11.93 7.42 10.57
CA MET A 87 10.71 6.65 10.29
C MET A 87 10.75 5.23 10.86
N TRP A 88 11.90 4.55 10.83
CA TRP A 88 12.05 3.24 11.46
C TRP A 88 11.97 3.29 12.99
N ILE A 89 12.56 4.32 13.60
CA ILE A 89 12.48 4.53 15.05
C ILE A 89 11.01 4.72 15.46
N ILE A 90 10.27 5.59 14.75
CA ILE A 90 8.83 5.81 14.99
C ILE A 90 8.07 4.48 14.84
N CYS A 91 8.27 3.78 13.72
CA CYS A 91 7.62 2.50 13.43
C CYS A 91 7.87 1.45 14.52
N TYR A 92 9.13 1.31 14.97
CA TYR A 92 9.50 0.38 16.04
C TYR A 92 8.73 0.67 17.33
N PHE A 93 8.78 1.91 17.83
CA PHE A 93 8.13 2.27 19.10
C PHE A 93 6.60 2.24 19.03
N CYS A 94 5.99 2.48 17.87
CA CYS A 94 4.55 2.32 17.71
C CYS A 94 4.10 0.85 17.86
N ILE A 95 4.92 -0.11 17.41
CA ILE A 95 4.55 -1.54 17.30
C ILE A 95 5.19 -2.42 18.38
N TRP A 96 6.19 -1.95 19.12
CA TRP A 96 6.99 -2.78 20.04
C TRP A 96 6.21 -3.57 21.10
N LYS A 97 5.01 -3.12 21.53
CA LYS A 97 4.12 -3.87 22.45
C LYS A 97 2.93 -4.54 21.75
N GLY A 98 2.99 -4.67 20.42
CA GLY A 98 1.93 -5.20 19.57
C GLY A 98 0.67 -4.35 19.60
N VAL A 99 -0.47 -4.98 19.34
CA VAL A 99 -1.78 -4.33 19.23
C VAL A 99 -2.17 -3.44 20.42
N LYS A 100 -1.54 -3.61 21.60
CA LYS A 100 -1.78 -2.72 22.76
C LYS A 100 -1.15 -1.34 22.62
N SER A 101 0.01 -1.25 21.96
CA SER A 101 0.66 0.03 21.66
C SER A 101 0.09 0.59 20.37
N THR A 102 0.05 -0.23 19.31
CA THR A 102 -0.51 0.16 18.02
C THR A 102 -1.94 0.65 18.18
N GLY A 103 -2.79 -0.05 18.91
CA GLY A 103 -4.19 0.34 19.14
C GLY A 103 -4.35 1.67 19.87
N LYS A 104 -3.35 2.16 20.61
CA LYS A 104 -3.39 3.51 21.22
C LYS A 104 -2.95 4.59 20.23
N VAL A 105 -1.89 4.32 19.48
CA VAL A 105 -1.34 5.26 18.48
C VAL A 105 -2.35 5.50 17.35
N VAL A 106 -3.04 4.44 16.92
CA VAL A 106 -4.07 4.46 15.85
C VAL A 106 -5.22 5.42 16.14
N TYR A 107 -5.54 5.74 17.40
CA TYR A 107 -6.54 6.77 17.70
C TYR A 107 -6.18 8.14 17.14
N VAL A 108 -4.88 8.46 17.02
CA VAL A 108 -4.41 9.69 16.39
C VAL A 108 -4.10 9.45 14.93
N THR A 109 -3.30 8.42 14.62
CA THR A 109 -2.78 8.21 13.26
C THR A 109 -3.87 7.87 12.25
N ALA A 110 -4.96 7.21 12.65
CA ALA A 110 -6.06 6.90 11.74
C ALA A 110 -7.15 7.97 11.69
N THR A 111 -7.38 8.73 12.75
CA THR A 111 -8.46 9.73 12.80
C THR A 111 -8.03 11.08 12.25
N PHE A 112 -6.79 11.50 12.53
CA PHE A 112 -6.29 12.80 12.12
C PHE A 112 -6.27 12.98 10.60
N PRO A 113 -5.90 11.97 9.76
CA PRO A 113 -6.02 12.06 8.32
C PRO A 113 -7.43 12.44 7.82
N TYR A 114 -8.51 12.04 8.49
CA TYR A 114 -9.87 12.45 8.10
C TYR A 114 -10.10 13.94 8.36
N VAL A 115 -9.58 14.48 9.45
CA VAL A 115 -9.65 15.92 9.75
C VAL A 115 -8.86 16.69 8.67
N MET A 116 -7.66 16.22 8.34
CA MET A 116 -6.83 16.85 7.31
C MET A 116 -7.45 16.76 5.92
N LEU A 117 -8.02 15.59 5.59
CA LEU A 117 -8.72 15.37 4.34
C LEU A 117 -9.92 16.30 4.22
N LEU A 118 -10.70 16.49 5.28
CA LEU A 118 -11.82 17.43 5.29
C LEU A 118 -11.35 18.88 5.07
N ILE A 119 -10.27 19.29 5.74
CA ILE A 119 -9.68 20.63 5.58
C ILE A 119 -9.21 20.83 4.12
N LEU A 120 -8.48 19.85 3.56
CA LEU A 120 -8.00 19.89 2.18
C LEU A 120 -9.15 19.84 1.16
N LEU A 121 -10.22 19.11 1.46
CA LEU A 121 -11.42 19.04 0.62
C LEU A 121 -12.13 20.40 0.58
N VAL A 122 -12.41 20.99 1.74
CA VAL A 122 -13.02 22.33 1.82
C VAL A 122 -12.14 23.33 1.10
N ARG A 123 -10.82 23.29 1.34
CA ARG A 123 -9.90 24.19 0.66
C ARG A 123 -9.92 23.97 -0.86
N GLY A 124 -9.77 22.73 -1.31
CA GLY A 124 -9.77 22.35 -2.72
C GLY A 124 -11.02 22.83 -3.45
N LEU A 125 -12.19 22.62 -2.86
CA LEU A 125 -13.47 23.05 -3.45
C LEU A 125 -13.65 24.58 -3.49
N THR A 126 -12.94 25.34 -2.65
CA THR A 126 -12.97 26.82 -2.67
C THR A 126 -12.00 27.44 -3.69
N LEU A 127 -11.15 26.64 -4.33
CA LEU A 127 -10.19 27.15 -5.30
C LEU A 127 -10.85 27.41 -6.66
N PRO A 128 -10.37 28.42 -7.42
CA PRO A 128 -10.83 28.60 -8.80
C PRO A 128 -10.41 27.38 -9.63
N GLY A 129 -11.28 26.87 -10.52
CA GLY A 129 -10.94 25.68 -11.33
C GLY A 129 -11.33 24.34 -10.68
N ALA A 130 -11.78 24.36 -9.42
CA ALA A 130 -12.14 23.13 -8.70
C ALA A 130 -13.31 22.38 -9.34
N VAL A 131 -14.28 23.10 -9.91
CA VAL A 131 -15.46 22.50 -10.55
C VAL A 131 -15.05 21.68 -11.76
N GLU A 132 -14.16 22.21 -12.59
CA GLU A 132 -13.61 21.54 -13.77
C GLU A 132 -12.89 20.24 -13.37
N GLY A 133 -12.14 20.27 -12.26
CA GLY A 133 -11.54 19.10 -11.64
C GLY A 133 -12.56 18.04 -11.20
N VAL A 134 -13.59 18.44 -10.48
CA VAL A 134 -14.66 17.53 -10.01
C VAL A 134 -15.47 16.96 -11.17
N VAL A 135 -15.73 17.75 -12.21
CA VAL A 135 -16.37 17.28 -13.45
C VAL A 135 -15.48 16.24 -14.10
N PHE A 136 -14.18 16.48 -14.26
CA PHE A 136 -13.25 15.47 -14.81
C PHE A 136 -13.25 14.18 -14.00
N TYR A 137 -13.36 14.26 -12.67
CA TYR A 137 -13.41 13.08 -11.80
C TYR A 137 -14.69 12.25 -11.96
N LEU A 138 -15.85 12.89 -12.09
CA LEU A 138 -17.16 12.22 -12.02
C LEU A 138 -17.84 12.00 -13.36
N LEU A 139 -17.42 12.70 -14.42
CA LEU A 139 -18.10 12.65 -15.71
C LEU A 139 -18.06 11.21 -16.25
N PRO A 140 -19.21 10.53 -16.35
CA PRO A 140 -19.22 9.14 -16.77
C PRO A 140 -18.95 9.04 -18.27
N GLU A 141 -18.11 8.08 -18.65
CA GLU A 141 -17.87 7.71 -20.05
C GLU A 141 -18.36 6.26 -20.26
N PRO A 142 -19.65 6.03 -20.59
CA PRO A 142 -20.23 4.68 -20.62
C PRO A 142 -19.57 3.73 -21.62
N SER A 143 -18.96 4.26 -22.69
CA SER A 143 -18.18 3.47 -23.65
C SER A 143 -17.02 2.73 -23.00
N ARG A 144 -16.43 3.28 -21.92
CA ARG A 144 -15.37 2.63 -21.15
C ARG A 144 -15.83 1.39 -20.40
N LEU A 145 -17.13 1.25 -20.10
CA LEU A 145 -17.64 0.04 -19.44
C LEU A 145 -17.61 -1.20 -20.34
N LEU A 146 -17.50 -1.01 -21.66
CA LEU A 146 -17.29 -2.08 -22.63
C LEU A 146 -15.84 -2.58 -22.65
N ASP A 147 -14.91 -1.79 -22.12
CA ASP A 147 -13.50 -2.14 -22.02
C ASP A 147 -13.29 -3.10 -20.84
N PRO A 148 -12.86 -4.36 -21.08
CA PRO A 148 -12.58 -5.29 -20.00
C PRO A 148 -11.52 -4.77 -19.02
N GLN A 149 -10.59 -3.90 -19.46
CA GLN A 149 -9.54 -3.32 -18.62
C GLN A 149 -10.09 -2.58 -17.42
N VAL A 150 -11.17 -1.81 -17.61
CA VAL A 150 -11.80 -1.02 -16.54
C VAL A 150 -12.28 -1.90 -15.39
N TRP A 151 -12.85 -3.07 -15.69
CA TRP A 151 -13.29 -4.02 -14.67
C TRP A 151 -12.13 -4.70 -13.96
N MET A 152 -11.02 -4.92 -14.66
CA MET A 152 -9.83 -5.56 -14.12
C MET A 152 -9.06 -4.62 -13.20
N GLU A 153 -8.95 -3.35 -13.56
CA GLU A 153 -8.42 -2.29 -12.71
C GLU A 153 -9.31 -2.10 -11.47
N ALA A 154 -10.63 -2.05 -11.63
CA ALA A 154 -11.57 -1.94 -10.51
C ALA A 154 -11.44 -3.11 -9.53
N GLY A 155 -11.36 -4.35 -10.04
CA GLY A 155 -11.13 -5.54 -9.24
C GLY A 155 -9.81 -5.47 -8.48
N SER A 156 -8.72 -5.23 -9.20
CA SER A 156 -7.36 -5.14 -8.62
C SER A 156 -7.27 -4.05 -7.55
N GLN A 157 -7.86 -2.88 -7.80
CA GLN A 157 -7.92 -1.76 -6.84
C GLN A 157 -8.57 -2.18 -5.51
N ILE A 158 -9.66 -2.95 -5.55
CA ILE A 158 -10.31 -3.44 -4.33
C ILE A 158 -9.42 -4.48 -3.61
N PHE A 159 -8.83 -5.45 -4.31
CA PHE A 159 -7.95 -6.43 -3.67
C PHE A 159 -6.77 -5.75 -2.94
N PHE A 160 -6.15 -4.77 -3.59
CA PHE A 160 -5.04 -4.02 -3.01
C PHE A 160 -5.47 -3.08 -1.89
N SER A 161 -6.55 -2.33 -2.08
CA SER A 161 -7.02 -1.35 -1.11
C SER A 161 -7.38 -1.99 0.23
N PHE A 162 -7.96 -3.19 0.22
CA PHE A 162 -8.26 -3.95 1.44
C PHE A 162 -7.11 -4.86 1.90
N SER A 163 -6.00 -4.94 1.15
CA SER A 163 -4.88 -5.85 1.41
C SER A 163 -5.32 -7.32 1.58
N ILE A 164 -6.24 -7.76 0.71
CA ILE A 164 -6.76 -9.14 0.73
C ILE A 164 -5.65 -10.11 0.32
N GLY A 165 -5.59 -11.30 0.91
CA GLY A 165 -4.57 -12.32 0.58
C GLY A 165 -3.21 -12.15 1.27
N VAL A 166 -2.99 -11.03 1.96
CA VAL A 166 -1.73 -10.74 2.68
C VAL A 166 -1.77 -11.21 4.15
N GLY A 167 -2.96 -11.51 4.67
CA GLY A 167 -3.17 -11.97 6.05
C GLY A 167 -3.39 -10.84 7.07
N SER A 168 -3.39 -9.58 6.65
CA SER A 168 -3.63 -8.40 7.51
C SER A 168 -4.94 -8.51 8.30
N LEU A 169 -6.06 -8.75 7.61
CA LEU A 169 -7.37 -8.88 8.25
C LEU A 169 -7.47 -10.14 9.12
N THR A 170 -6.83 -11.23 8.72
CA THR A 170 -6.76 -12.47 9.51
C THR A 170 -6.04 -12.25 10.85
N VAL A 171 -4.91 -11.54 10.82
CA VAL A 171 -4.13 -11.22 12.02
C VAL A 171 -4.88 -10.25 12.92
N LEU A 172 -5.42 -9.16 12.39
CA LEU A 172 -6.21 -8.21 13.18
C LEU A 172 -7.45 -8.88 13.79
N GLY A 173 -8.17 -9.69 13.00
CA GLY A 173 -9.32 -10.46 13.46
C GLY A 173 -8.97 -11.48 14.56
N SER A 174 -7.74 -12.02 14.57
CA SER A 174 -7.30 -12.96 15.61
C SER A 174 -7.21 -12.36 17.02
N TYR A 175 -7.15 -11.02 17.12
CA TYR A 175 -7.15 -10.29 18.39
C TYR A 175 -8.55 -9.94 18.89
N ASN A 176 -9.58 -10.14 18.07
CA ASN A 176 -10.96 -9.85 18.46
C ASN A 176 -11.48 -10.83 19.52
N LYS A 177 -12.49 -10.38 20.26
CA LYS A 177 -13.27 -11.28 21.12
C LYS A 177 -13.97 -12.33 20.26
N TYR A 178 -14.09 -13.55 20.77
CA TYR A 178 -14.69 -14.66 20.04
C TYR A 178 -16.13 -14.36 19.56
N ASN A 179 -16.91 -13.68 20.40
CA ASN A 179 -18.31 -13.33 20.12
C ASN A 179 -18.48 -11.94 19.51
N ASN A 180 -17.43 -11.39 18.90
CA ASN A 180 -17.49 -10.10 18.23
C ASN A 180 -18.35 -10.19 16.97
N ASN A 181 -19.16 -9.16 16.70
CA ASN A 181 -19.98 -9.11 15.50
C ASN A 181 -19.15 -8.71 14.28
N CYS A 182 -18.43 -9.68 13.70
CA CYS A 182 -17.59 -9.46 12.54
C CYS A 182 -18.37 -9.01 11.28
N TYR A 183 -19.68 -9.30 11.17
CA TYR A 183 -20.48 -8.80 10.05
C TYR A 183 -20.56 -7.29 10.04
N ARG A 184 -20.93 -6.72 11.18
CA ARG A 184 -21.03 -5.27 11.34
C ARG A 184 -19.69 -4.62 11.05
N ASP A 185 -18.61 -5.19 11.58
CA ASP A 185 -17.27 -4.65 11.39
C ASP A 185 -16.84 -4.69 9.92
N CYS A 186 -17.07 -5.81 9.22
CA CYS A 186 -16.77 -5.92 7.80
C CYS A 186 -17.57 -4.92 6.96
N MET A 187 -18.87 -4.70 7.26
CA MET A 187 -19.68 -3.72 6.56
C MET A 187 -19.13 -2.29 6.73
N TRP A 188 -18.79 -1.91 7.98
CA TRP A 188 -18.17 -0.60 8.23
C TRP A 188 -16.81 -0.47 7.57
N LEU A 189 -16.00 -1.52 7.60
CA LEU A 189 -14.69 -1.54 6.95
C LEU A 189 -14.83 -1.29 5.44
N CYS A 190 -15.78 -1.96 4.78
CA CYS A 190 -16.08 -1.75 3.36
C CYS A 190 -16.53 -0.31 3.07
N LEU A 191 -17.51 0.19 3.82
CA LEU A 191 -18.08 1.52 3.62
C LEU A 191 -17.07 2.63 3.87
N LEU A 192 -16.30 2.54 4.96
CA LEU A 192 -15.32 3.56 5.33
C LEU A 192 -14.13 3.57 4.37
N ASN A 193 -13.61 2.41 3.97
CA ASN A 193 -12.49 2.35 3.02
C ASN A 193 -12.88 2.98 1.67
N SER A 194 -13.94 2.48 1.03
CA SER A 194 -14.38 2.99 -0.27
C SER A 194 -14.89 4.44 -0.19
N GLY A 195 -15.62 4.79 0.88
CA GLY A 195 -16.09 6.16 1.10
C GLY A 195 -14.92 7.15 1.25
N THR A 196 -13.86 6.76 1.95
CA THR A 196 -12.65 7.57 2.08
C THR A 196 -11.96 7.75 0.74
N SER A 197 -11.85 6.70 -0.08
CA SER A 197 -11.28 6.80 -1.43
C SER A 197 -12.06 7.78 -2.31
N VAL A 198 -13.40 7.77 -2.25
CA VAL A 198 -14.25 8.72 -2.99
C VAL A 198 -14.01 10.14 -2.50
N LEU A 199 -14.04 10.38 -1.18
CA LEU A 199 -13.76 11.70 -0.59
C LEU A 199 -12.35 12.21 -0.94
N ALA A 200 -11.36 11.33 -0.92
CA ALA A 200 -10.00 11.64 -1.37
C ALA A 200 -9.95 12.01 -2.85
N GLY A 201 -10.75 11.34 -3.70
CA GLY A 201 -10.90 11.71 -5.11
C GLY A 201 -11.36 13.16 -5.29
N PHE A 202 -12.40 13.59 -4.57
CA PHE A 202 -12.82 14.99 -4.58
C PHE A 202 -11.73 15.97 -4.13
N ALA A 203 -11.04 15.66 -3.03
CA ALA A 203 -9.95 16.50 -2.53
C ALA A 203 -8.81 16.62 -3.56
N VAL A 204 -8.43 15.51 -4.18
CA VAL A 204 -7.34 15.48 -5.16
C VAL A 204 -7.72 16.21 -6.44
N PHE A 205 -8.84 15.86 -7.05
CA PHE A 205 -9.23 16.42 -8.35
C PHE A 205 -9.65 17.89 -8.27
N SER A 206 -10.18 18.37 -7.14
CA SER A 206 -10.44 19.80 -6.96
C SER A 206 -9.15 20.63 -6.97
N VAL A 207 -8.09 20.13 -6.32
CA VAL A 207 -6.76 20.78 -6.33
C VAL A 207 -6.09 20.68 -7.70
N LEU A 208 -6.21 19.55 -8.39
CA LEU A 208 -5.69 19.40 -9.77
C LEU A 208 -6.43 20.30 -10.76
N GLY A 209 -7.75 20.48 -10.61
CA GLY A 209 -8.52 21.42 -11.43
C GLY A 209 -8.04 22.86 -11.28
N PHE A 210 -7.73 23.27 -10.04
CA PHE A 210 -7.07 24.55 -9.77
C PHE A 210 -5.71 24.67 -10.47
N MET A 211 -4.85 23.67 -10.33
CA MET A 211 -3.53 23.65 -10.97
C MET A 211 -3.62 23.74 -12.50
N ALA A 212 -4.54 22.97 -13.10
CA ALA A 212 -4.78 22.98 -14.54
C ALA A 212 -5.23 24.38 -15.01
N LYS A 213 -6.11 25.04 -14.24
CA LYS A 213 -6.58 26.40 -14.55
C LYS A 213 -5.48 27.45 -14.43
N GLU A 214 -4.68 27.41 -13.38
CA GLU A 214 -3.57 28.37 -13.18
C GLU A 214 -2.47 28.20 -14.23
N GLN A 215 -2.23 26.97 -14.70
CA GLN A 215 -1.21 26.66 -15.71
C GLN A 215 -1.72 26.74 -17.16
N GLY A 216 -3.04 26.83 -17.35
CA GLY A 216 -3.65 26.81 -18.69
C GLY A 216 -3.47 25.50 -19.44
N VAL A 217 -3.40 24.37 -18.72
CA VAL A 217 -3.19 23.01 -19.28
C VAL A 217 -4.39 22.11 -19.02
N SER A 218 -4.48 20.97 -19.73
CA SER A 218 -5.55 20.01 -19.50
C SER A 218 -5.37 19.27 -18.16
N ILE A 219 -6.47 18.89 -17.51
CA ILE A 219 -6.42 18.14 -16.23
C ILE A 219 -5.71 16.78 -16.41
N SER A 220 -5.85 16.16 -17.59
CA SER A 220 -5.17 14.91 -17.93
C SER A 220 -3.64 15.02 -17.97
N GLU A 221 -3.08 16.21 -18.22
CA GLU A 221 -1.64 16.43 -18.24
C GLU A 221 -1.04 16.57 -16.83
N VAL A 222 -1.83 17.02 -15.85
CA VAL A 222 -1.40 17.17 -14.45
C VAL A 222 -1.77 15.97 -13.57
N ALA A 223 -2.71 15.14 -14.02
CA ALA A 223 -3.14 13.92 -13.35
C ALA A 223 -2.21 12.74 -13.66
N GLU A 224 -0.93 12.84 -13.27
CA GLU A 224 -0.03 11.69 -13.28
C GLU A 224 -0.42 10.66 -12.21
N SER A 225 -0.03 9.39 -12.39
CA SER A 225 -0.28 8.31 -11.42
C SER A 225 0.96 7.96 -10.58
N GLY A 226 0.74 7.23 -9.49
CA GLY A 226 1.81 6.76 -8.61
C GLY A 226 2.42 7.87 -7.73
N PRO A 227 3.67 7.71 -7.26
CA PRO A 227 4.33 8.69 -6.38
C PRO A 227 4.45 10.10 -6.99
N GLY A 228 4.47 10.22 -8.33
CA GLY A 228 4.51 11.52 -9.02
C GLY A 228 3.34 12.42 -8.64
N LEU A 229 2.13 11.86 -8.51
CA LEU A 229 0.94 12.61 -8.11
C LEU A 229 1.14 13.32 -6.77
N ALA A 230 1.61 12.58 -5.75
CA ALA A 230 1.74 13.06 -4.38
C ALA A 230 3.00 13.90 -4.15
N PHE A 231 4.08 13.66 -4.89
CA PHE A 231 5.38 14.31 -4.66
C PHE A 231 5.81 15.30 -5.75
N ILE A 232 5.02 15.45 -6.82
CA ILE A 232 5.27 16.42 -7.90
C ILE A 232 4.04 17.31 -8.11
N ALA A 233 2.93 16.74 -8.58
CA ALA A 233 1.74 17.51 -8.94
C ALA A 233 1.11 18.22 -7.72
N TYR A 234 0.88 17.49 -6.63
CA TYR A 234 0.25 18.06 -5.43
C TYR A 234 1.08 19.18 -4.76
N PRO A 235 2.39 18.98 -4.52
CA PRO A 235 3.22 20.03 -3.92
C PRO A 235 3.31 21.27 -4.81
N GLN A 236 3.31 21.09 -6.13
CA GLN A 236 3.26 22.19 -7.11
C GLN A 236 1.93 22.96 -7.01
N ALA A 237 0.80 22.27 -6.96
CA ALA A 237 -0.50 22.90 -6.75
C ALA A 237 -0.55 23.66 -5.41
N ILE A 238 -0.02 23.08 -4.33
CA ILE A 238 0.07 23.72 -3.01
C ILE A 238 0.92 25.00 -3.05
N ALA A 239 2.04 24.99 -3.78
CA ALA A 239 2.91 26.17 -3.90
C ALA A 239 2.22 27.37 -4.55
N MET A 240 1.17 27.15 -5.35
CA MET A 240 0.37 28.19 -6.00
C MET A 240 -0.73 28.76 -5.08
N MET A 241 -0.99 28.13 -3.94
CA MET A 241 -2.03 28.59 -3.01
C MET A 241 -1.49 29.68 -2.05
N PRO A 242 -2.35 30.59 -1.56
CA PRO A 242 -2.00 31.44 -0.43
C PRO A 242 -1.71 30.59 0.82
N LEU A 243 -0.71 31.01 1.60
CA LEU A 243 -0.19 30.29 2.77
C LEU A 243 0.26 28.85 2.45
N PRO A 244 1.14 28.65 1.45
CA PRO A 244 1.44 27.33 0.92
C PRO A 244 2.10 26.39 1.95
N GLN A 245 2.82 26.94 2.93
CA GLN A 245 3.43 26.18 4.03
C GLN A 245 2.39 25.44 4.87
N LEU A 246 1.25 26.08 5.17
CA LEU A 246 0.18 25.47 5.97
C LEU A 246 -0.35 24.22 5.27
N TRP A 247 -0.68 24.36 3.98
CA TRP A 247 -1.24 23.26 3.19
C TRP A 247 -0.22 22.14 2.96
N ALA A 248 1.06 22.48 2.78
CA ALA A 248 2.13 21.50 2.65
C ALA A 248 2.31 20.68 3.93
N VAL A 249 2.39 21.35 5.10
CA VAL A 249 2.44 20.67 6.40
C VAL A 249 1.23 19.76 6.58
N CYS A 250 0.03 20.25 6.24
CA CYS A 250 -1.17 19.45 6.35
C CYS A 250 -1.11 18.19 5.46
N PHE A 251 -0.73 18.36 4.20
CA PHE A 251 -0.68 17.28 3.23
C PHE A 251 0.38 16.22 3.57
N PHE A 252 1.62 16.62 3.86
CA PHE A 252 2.69 15.66 4.14
C PHE A 252 2.54 14.97 5.50
N MET A 253 2.01 15.67 6.52
CA MET A 253 1.67 15.03 7.79
C MET A 253 0.55 14.00 7.59
N MET A 254 -0.48 14.31 6.79
CA MET A 254 -1.53 13.35 6.43
C MET A 254 -0.94 12.10 5.75
N LEU A 255 -0.05 12.29 4.75
CA LEU A 255 0.61 11.18 4.05
C LEU A 255 1.43 10.29 5.00
N ILE A 256 2.17 10.88 5.93
CA ILE A 256 2.95 10.13 6.92
C ILE A 256 2.03 9.30 7.81
N LEU A 257 0.94 9.88 8.32
CA LEU A 257 0.03 9.20 9.23
C LEU A 257 -0.72 8.05 8.55
N LEU A 258 -1.25 8.29 7.33
CA LEU A 258 -1.87 7.25 6.50
C LEU A 258 -0.90 6.09 6.24
N GLY A 259 0.36 6.42 5.94
CA GLY A 259 1.31 5.39 5.61
C GLY A 259 1.87 4.63 6.82
N LEU A 260 1.97 5.28 7.98
CA LEU A 260 2.38 4.63 9.22
C LEU A 260 1.41 3.51 9.62
N ASP A 261 0.11 3.74 9.51
CA ASP A 261 -0.90 2.74 9.90
C ASP A 261 -0.83 1.47 9.06
N THR A 262 -0.71 1.60 7.74
CA THR A 262 -0.51 0.46 6.82
C THR A 262 0.76 -0.30 7.20
N GLN A 263 1.85 0.42 7.50
CA GLN A 263 3.11 -0.20 7.87
C GLN A 263 3.03 -0.93 9.22
N PHE A 264 2.26 -0.40 10.18
CA PHE A 264 2.04 -1.03 11.47
C PHE A 264 1.38 -2.40 11.31
N VAL A 265 0.34 -2.48 10.48
CA VAL A 265 -0.38 -3.72 10.22
C VAL A 265 0.51 -4.72 9.49
N ALA A 266 1.24 -4.30 8.45
CA ALA A 266 2.15 -5.18 7.70
C ALA A 266 3.21 -5.83 8.60
N MET A 267 3.81 -5.05 9.50
CA MET A 267 4.77 -5.56 10.49
C MET A 267 4.08 -6.49 11.50
N GLU A 268 2.89 -6.15 11.99
CA GLU A 268 2.15 -6.99 12.93
C GLU A 268 1.77 -8.34 12.33
N VAL A 269 1.55 -8.43 11.01
CA VAL A 269 1.32 -9.71 10.30
C VAL A 269 2.52 -10.63 10.44
N ILE A 270 3.71 -10.14 10.13
CA ILE A 270 4.95 -10.93 10.20
C ILE A 270 5.23 -11.34 11.65
N MET A 271 5.12 -10.36 12.57
CA MET A 271 5.36 -10.58 13.99
C MET A 271 4.40 -11.63 14.56
N THR A 272 3.09 -11.49 14.31
CA THR A 272 2.07 -12.41 14.82
C THR A 272 2.25 -13.81 14.25
N SER A 273 2.52 -13.92 12.95
CA SER A 273 2.74 -15.21 12.28
C SER A 273 3.92 -15.98 12.90
N ILE A 274 5.05 -15.31 13.14
CA ILE A 274 6.23 -15.92 13.74
C ILE A 274 5.99 -16.29 15.22
N ILE A 275 5.32 -15.41 15.96
CA ILE A 275 4.96 -15.67 17.37
C ILE A 275 4.05 -16.90 17.49
N ASP A 276 3.09 -17.06 16.58
CA ASP A 276 2.15 -18.18 16.59
C ASP A 276 2.78 -19.49 16.08
N MET A 277 3.79 -19.44 15.20
CA MET A 277 4.58 -20.61 14.82
C MET A 277 5.53 -21.09 15.94
N PHE A 278 6.17 -20.16 16.66
CA PHE A 278 7.18 -20.48 17.70
C PHE A 278 6.80 -19.93 19.09
N PRO A 279 5.64 -20.31 19.65
CA PRO A 279 5.10 -19.66 20.85
C PRO A 279 5.95 -19.88 22.10
N ALA A 280 6.63 -21.03 22.22
CA ALA A 280 7.47 -21.36 23.37
C ALA A 280 8.72 -20.47 23.51
N VAL A 281 9.21 -19.94 22.39
CA VAL A 281 10.38 -19.06 22.31
C VAL A 281 9.93 -17.60 22.34
N MET A 282 8.97 -17.25 21.49
CA MET A 282 8.60 -15.87 21.20
C MET A 282 7.72 -15.20 22.25
N ARG A 283 6.96 -15.98 23.05
CA ARG A 283 6.11 -15.41 24.12
C ARG A 283 6.86 -15.15 25.43
N ARG A 284 8.17 -15.44 25.48
CA ARG A 284 9.02 -15.08 26.63
C ARG A 284 9.18 -13.56 26.70
N PRO A 285 9.37 -12.98 27.90
CA PRO A 285 9.52 -11.53 28.04
C PRO A 285 10.68 -11.01 27.19
N LYS A 286 10.51 -9.81 26.60
CA LYS A 286 11.48 -9.11 25.74
C LYS A 286 11.81 -9.76 24.38
N ARG A 287 11.40 -11.01 24.12
CA ARG A 287 11.73 -11.72 22.86
C ARG A 287 11.01 -11.15 21.65
N ARG A 288 9.76 -10.72 21.81
CA ARG A 288 9.04 -10.02 20.76
C ARG A 288 9.74 -8.70 20.40
N GLU A 289 10.06 -7.88 21.39
CA GLU A 289 10.71 -6.57 21.18
C GLU A 289 12.07 -6.72 20.50
N LEU A 290 12.86 -7.72 20.92
CA LEU A 290 14.17 -7.99 20.32
C LEU A 290 14.04 -8.49 18.88
N PHE A 291 13.11 -9.41 18.61
CA PHE A 291 12.89 -9.91 17.26
C PHE A 291 12.39 -8.80 16.32
N LEU A 292 11.46 -7.96 16.78
CA LEU A 292 11.02 -6.79 16.02
C LEU A 292 12.20 -5.86 15.70
N LEU A 293 13.06 -5.58 16.68
CA LEU A 293 14.23 -4.72 16.47
C LEU A 293 15.16 -5.29 15.41
N LEU A 294 15.50 -6.58 15.52
CA LEU A 294 16.35 -7.27 14.53
C LEU A 294 15.70 -7.26 13.15
N PHE A 295 14.38 -7.51 13.08
CA PHE A 295 13.65 -7.48 11.81
C PHE A 295 13.65 -6.09 11.17
N CYS A 296 13.36 -5.04 11.95
CA CYS A 296 13.43 -3.65 11.51
C CYS A 296 14.83 -3.28 11.02
N LEU A 297 15.88 -3.66 11.75
CA LEU A 297 17.27 -3.41 11.35
C LEU A 297 17.63 -4.12 10.04
N THR A 298 17.22 -5.39 9.86
CA THR A 298 17.42 -6.10 8.60
C THR A 298 16.69 -5.41 7.44
N CYS A 299 15.43 -5.00 7.65
CA CYS A 299 14.68 -4.27 6.64
C CYS A 299 15.33 -2.92 6.29
N PHE A 300 15.82 -2.19 7.30
CA PHE A 300 16.53 -0.92 7.13
C PHE A 300 17.80 -1.08 6.28
N VAL A 301 18.63 -2.08 6.60
CA VAL A 301 19.87 -2.35 5.84
C VAL A 301 19.55 -2.69 4.38
N LEU A 302 18.53 -3.51 4.13
CA LEU A 302 18.11 -3.86 2.76
C LEU A 302 17.57 -2.64 1.98
N GLN A 303 16.95 -1.68 2.66
CA GLN A 303 16.44 -0.46 2.04
C GLN A 303 17.53 0.56 1.70
N LEU A 304 18.76 0.43 2.23
CA LEU A 304 19.84 1.38 1.93
C LEU A 304 20.12 1.50 0.42
N VAL A 305 19.91 0.42 -0.33
CA VAL A 305 20.06 0.42 -1.79
C VAL A 305 18.99 1.25 -2.51
N MET A 306 17.81 1.44 -1.91
CA MET A 306 16.70 2.19 -2.50
C MET A 306 16.76 3.70 -2.20
N ILE A 307 17.68 4.14 -1.32
CA ILE A 307 17.90 5.55 -0.99
C ILE A 307 19.18 6.12 -1.62
N THR A 308 19.78 5.38 -2.55
CA THR A 308 20.88 5.89 -3.37
C THR A 308 20.33 6.71 -4.54
N GLU A 309 21.21 7.37 -5.29
CA GLU A 309 20.86 8.11 -6.51
C GLU A 309 20.17 7.24 -7.57
N GLY A 310 20.60 5.98 -7.74
CA GLY A 310 19.90 4.99 -8.57
C GLY A 310 18.75 4.25 -7.86
N GLY A 311 18.45 4.62 -6.60
CA GLY A 311 17.53 3.89 -5.74
C GLY A 311 16.09 3.89 -6.24
N MET A 312 15.67 4.92 -6.99
CA MET A 312 14.32 5.00 -7.57
C MET A 312 14.06 3.88 -8.60
N TYR A 313 15.08 3.47 -9.38
CA TYR A 313 14.94 2.37 -10.32
C TYR A 313 14.70 1.04 -9.59
N ILE A 314 15.40 0.83 -8.47
CA ILE A 314 15.26 -0.36 -7.63
C ILE A 314 13.91 -0.32 -6.90
N PHE A 315 13.51 0.84 -6.39
CA PHE A 315 12.21 1.07 -5.78
C PHE A 315 11.08 0.66 -6.73
N GLN A 316 11.09 1.18 -7.97
CA GLN A 316 10.07 0.83 -8.97
C GLN A 316 10.10 -0.64 -9.34
N MET A 317 11.28 -1.26 -9.44
CA MET A 317 11.39 -2.69 -9.71
C MET A 317 10.74 -3.53 -8.60
N PHE A 318 10.96 -3.18 -7.33
CA PHE A 318 10.29 -3.84 -6.20
C PHE A 318 8.79 -3.58 -6.20
N ASP A 319 8.36 -2.34 -6.42
CA ASP A 319 6.96 -1.96 -6.43
C ASP A 319 6.19 -2.70 -7.54
N TYR A 320 6.79 -2.77 -8.73
CA TYR A 320 6.20 -3.40 -9.90
C TYR A 320 6.18 -4.93 -9.84
N TYR A 321 7.28 -5.58 -9.44
CA TYR A 321 7.38 -7.04 -9.48
C TYR A 321 7.09 -7.72 -8.13
N ALA A 322 7.62 -7.20 -7.03
CA ALA A 322 7.47 -7.83 -5.72
C ALA A 322 6.12 -7.50 -5.06
N CYS A 323 5.62 -6.29 -5.30
CA CYS A 323 4.30 -5.84 -4.85
C CYS A 323 3.24 -5.93 -5.98
N ASN A 324 3.45 -6.81 -6.96
CA ASN A 324 2.55 -6.98 -8.09
C ASN A 324 1.20 -7.57 -7.68
N GLY A 325 0.13 -7.08 -8.31
CA GLY A 325 -1.24 -7.57 -8.13
C GLY A 325 -1.37 -9.03 -8.49
N ALA A 326 -0.64 -9.48 -9.52
CA ALA A 326 -0.62 -10.88 -9.91
C ALA A 326 -0.23 -11.83 -8.75
N CYS A 327 0.74 -11.45 -7.90
CA CYS A 327 1.17 -12.29 -6.77
C CYS A 327 0.07 -12.40 -5.71
N ILE A 328 -0.57 -11.27 -5.38
CA ILE A 328 -1.66 -11.24 -4.38
C ILE A 328 -2.90 -11.95 -4.91
N LEU A 329 -3.27 -11.74 -6.17
CA LEU A 329 -4.40 -12.38 -6.82
C LEU A 329 -4.22 -13.91 -6.87
N PHE A 330 -3.01 -14.39 -7.19
CA PHE A 330 -2.67 -15.81 -7.12
C PHE A 330 -2.94 -16.38 -5.71
N LEU A 331 -2.44 -15.71 -4.66
CA LEU A 331 -2.68 -16.14 -3.28
C LEU A 331 -4.17 -16.12 -2.93
N CYS A 332 -4.91 -15.10 -3.37
CA CYS A 332 -6.35 -14.98 -3.15
C CYS A 332 -7.14 -16.15 -3.77
N VAL A 333 -6.76 -16.62 -4.97
CA VAL A 333 -7.37 -17.80 -5.60
C VAL A 333 -7.24 -19.02 -4.69
N PHE A 334 -6.02 -19.32 -4.24
CA PHE A 334 -5.78 -20.49 -3.40
C PHE A 334 -6.39 -20.36 -2.01
N GLU A 335 -6.39 -19.17 -1.40
CA GLU A 335 -7.02 -18.93 -0.11
C GLU A 335 -8.54 -19.12 -0.20
N ALA A 336 -9.19 -18.56 -1.23
CA ALA A 336 -10.62 -18.71 -1.45
C ALA A 336 -11.01 -20.18 -1.70
N LEU A 337 -10.25 -20.91 -2.53
CA LEU A 337 -10.47 -22.34 -2.75
C LEU A 337 -10.24 -23.17 -1.49
N ALA A 338 -9.19 -22.86 -0.72
CA ALA A 338 -8.89 -23.54 0.52
C ALA A 338 -10.02 -23.37 1.55
N VAL A 339 -10.55 -22.16 1.70
CA VAL A 339 -11.62 -21.86 2.66
C VAL A 339 -12.98 -22.37 2.17
N GLY A 340 -13.35 -22.04 0.93
CA GLY A 340 -14.66 -22.37 0.36
C GLY A 340 -14.85 -23.86 0.09
N TRP A 341 -13.87 -24.52 -0.53
CA TRP A 341 -13.99 -25.90 -1.02
C TRP A 341 -13.27 -26.92 -0.14
N VAL A 342 -12.01 -26.67 0.23
CA VAL A 342 -11.21 -27.66 0.97
C VAL A 342 -11.62 -27.75 2.44
N PHE A 343 -11.71 -26.62 3.12
CA PHE A 343 -12.21 -26.54 4.49
C PHE A 343 -13.73 -26.78 4.52
N GLY A 344 -14.43 -26.12 3.62
CA GLY A 344 -15.85 -26.28 3.33
C GLY A 344 -16.69 -25.13 3.86
N ALA A 345 -17.40 -24.44 2.95
CA ALA A 345 -18.23 -23.28 3.25
C ALA A 345 -19.30 -23.55 4.34
N GLU A 346 -19.88 -24.76 4.40
CA GLU A 346 -20.86 -25.12 5.44
C GLU A 346 -20.27 -25.11 6.85
N LYS A 347 -19.03 -25.56 7.01
CA LYS A 347 -18.35 -25.51 8.31
C LYS A 347 -18.08 -24.06 8.71
N LEU A 348 -17.65 -23.24 7.76
CA LEU A 348 -17.45 -21.80 7.98
C LEU A 348 -18.76 -21.11 8.38
N PHE A 349 -19.88 -21.44 7.72
CA PHE A 349 -21.22 -21.00 8.10
C PHE A 349 -21.56 -21.33 9.56
N GLY A 350 -21.30 -22.58 9.97
CA GLY A 350 -21.52 -23.03 11.34
C GLY A 350 -20.67 -22.27 12.36
N ILE A 351 -19.38 -22.05 12.06
CA ILE A 351 -18.45 -21.32 12.93
C ILE A 351 -18.90 -19.86 13.09
N ILE A 352 -19.27 -19.19 12.01
CA ILE A 352 -19.69 -17.80 12.10
C ILE A 352 -21.03 -17.67 12.84
N LYS A 353 -21.94 -18.66 12.69
CA LYS A 353 -23.15 -18.73 13.51
C LYS A 353 -22.84 -18.87 14.99
N ASP A 354 -21.87 -19.71 15.36
CA ASP A 354 -21.43 -19.88 16.75
C ASP A 354 -20.78 -18.61 17.32
N MET A 355 -19.99 -17.90 16.51
CA MET A 355 -19.35 -16.64 16.91
C MET A 355 -20.36 -15.49 17.07
N THR A 356 -21.24 -15.28 16.09
CA THR A 356 -22.10 -14.08 16.01
C THR A 356 -23.52 -14.30 16.51
N GLY A 357 -23.92 -15.55 16.76
CA GLY A 357 -25.29 -15.94 17.12
C GLY A 357 -26.27 -15.96 15.95
N SER A 358 -25.92 -15.37 14.80
CA SER A 358 -26.77 -15.27 13.61
C SER A 358 -26.18 -16.03 12.44
N ARG A 359 -27.02 -16.67 11.62
CA ARG A 359 -26.52 -17.35 10.41
C ARG A 359 -26.10 -16.31 9.36
N PRO A 360 -24.95 -16.50 8.69
CA PRO A 360 -24.59 -15.72 7.50
C PRO A 360 -25.71 -15.73 6.45
N SER A 361 -25.82 -14.66 5.67
CA SER A 361 -26.61 -14.67 4.44
C SER A 361 -26.07 -15.71 3.46
N PHE A 362 -26.97 -16.42 2.77
CA PHE A 362 -26.62 -17.39 1.73
C PHE A 362 -25.77 -16.77 0.60
N TYR A 363 -25.91 -15.46 0.37
CA TYR A 363 -25.09 -14.70 -0.57
C TYR A 363 -23.59 -14.91 -0.33
N PHE A 364 -23.12 -14.82 0.92
CA PHE A 364 -21.71 -15.03 1.25
C PHE A 364 -21.22 -16.44 0.94
N LYS A 365 -22.11 -17.44 1.03
CA LYS A 365 -21.78 -18.82 0.65
C LYS A 365 -21.45 -18.90 -0.83
N ILE A 366 -22.28 -18.30 -1.68
CA ILE A 366 -22.07 -18.26 -3.12
C ILE A 366 -20.78 -17.49 -3.43
N CYS A 367 -20.52 -16.39 -2.72
CA CYS A 367 -19.27 -15.64 -2.87
C CYS A 367 -18.04 -16.51 -2.59
N TRP A 368 -18.00 -17.19 -1.44
CA TRP A 368 -16.84 -18.03 -1.07
C TRP A 368 -16.65 -19.23 -1.99
N LEU A 369 -17.73 -19.79 -2.53
CA LEU A 369 -17.66 -20.97 -3.40
C LEU A 369 -17.33 -20.61 -4.85
N PHE A 370 -17.87 -19.51 -5.38
CA PHE A 370 -17.86 -19.25 -6.82
C PHE A 370 -17.35 -17.85 -7.17
N PHE A 371 -17.96 -16.77 -6.64
CA PHE A 371 -17.60 -15.42 -7.10
C PHE A 371 -16.18 -15.02 -6.71
N THR A 372 -15.78 -15.16 -5.45
CA THR A 372 -14.44 -14.79 -4.99
C THR A 372 -13.35 -15.56 -5.72
N PRO A 373 -13.36 -16.91 -5.79
CA PRO A 373 -12.33 -17.64 -6.55
C PRO A 373 -12.40 -17.34 -8.05
N GLY A 374 -13.59 -17.19 -8.62
CA GLY A 374 -13.78 -16.88 -10.05
C GLY A 374 -13.21 -15.52 -10.44
N VAL A 375 -13.61 -14.44 -9.73
CA VAL A 375 -13.10 -13.08 -9.96
C VAL A 375 -11.59 -13.03 -9.74
N SER A 376 -11.08 -13.63 -8.65
CA SER A 376 -9.63 -13.67 -8.39
C SER A 376 -8.87 -14.38 -9.51
N LEU A 377 -9.41 -15.48 -10.03
CA LEU A 377 -8.77 -16.27 -11.10
C LEU A 377 -8.79 -15.51 -12.43
N VAL A 378 -9.93 -14.90 -12.78
CA VAL A 378 -10.05 -14.09 -14.00
C VAL A 378 -9.11 -12.89 -13.93
N SER A 379 -9.11 -12.13 -12.84
CA SER A 379 -8.19 -11.01 -12.65
C SER A 379 -6.73 -11.45 -12.69
N PHE A 380 -6.39 -12.60 -12.11
CA PHE A 380 -5.04 -13.15 -12.19
C PHE A 380 -4.63 -13.48 -13.63
N ILE A 381 -5.46 -14.24 -14.37
CA ILE A 381 -5.17 -14.61 -15.76
C ILE A 381 -5.00 -13.37 -16.62
N CYS A 382 -5.90 -12.39 -16.49
CA CYS A 382 -5.78 -11.17 -17.26
C CYS A 382 -4.57 -10.32 -16.90
N SER A 383 -4.19 -10.24 -15.61
CA SER A 383 -2.96 -9.54 -15.21
C SER A 383 -1.70 -10.16 -15.84
N LEU A 384 -1.72 -11.45 -16.19
CA LEU A 384 -0.65 -12.09 -16.94
C LEU A 384 -0.70 -11.79 -18.44
N ILE A 385 -1.91 -11.72 -19.02
CA ILE A 385 -2.11 -11.41 -20.44
C ILE A 385 -1.69 -9.97 -20.75
N GLU A 386 -2.01 -9.03 -19.86
CA GLU A 386 -1.73 -7.60 -20.04
C GLU A 386 -0.36 -7.18 -19.52
N TYR A 387 0.50 -8.14 -19.17
CA TYR A 387 1.83 -7.86 -18.68
C TYR A 387 2.60 -6.99 -19.70
N GLN A 388 3.03 -5.83 -19.23
CA GLN A 388 3.97 -4.97 -19.94
C GLN A 388 5.32 -4.99 -19.22
N PRO A 389 6.46 -4.95 -19.94
CA PRO A 389 7.75 -4.79 -19.29
C PRO A 389 7.85 -3.44 -18.58
N LEU A 390 8.41 -3.44 -17.38
CA LEU A 390 8.64 -2.22 -16.61
C LEU A 390 9.56 -1.25 -17.38
N THR A 391 9.13 0.00 -17.52
CA THR A 391 9.95 1.10 -18.05
C THR A 391 9.89 2.29 -17.12
N PHE A 392 10.99 3.05 -17.01
CA PHE A 392 11.03 4.26 -16.19
C PHE A 392 10.78 5.48 -17.08
N ASN A 393 9.67 6.18 -16.83
CA ASN A 393 9.23 7.38 -17.57
C ASN A 393 9.26 7.22 -19.11
N ARG A 394 9.02 6.01 -19.63
CA ARG A 394 9.05 5.64 -21.07
C ARG A 394 10.40 5.78 -21.79
N TRP A 395 11.40 6.48 -21.21
CA TRP A 395 12.71 6.68 -21.83
C TRP A 395 13.76 5.66 -21.40
N TYR A 396 13.66 5.13 -20.19
CA TYR A 396 14.63 4.16 -19.67
C TYR A 396 14.04 2.75 -19.67
N VAL A 397 14.73 1.85 -20.38
CA VAL A 397 14.42 0.43 -20.47
C VAL A 397 15.38 -0.32 -19.56
N TYR A 398 14.85 -1.17 -18.69
CA TYR A 398 15.66 -1.93 -17.76
C TYR A 398 16.50 -3.00 -18.49
N PRO A 399 17.71 -3.32 -18.00
CA PRO A 399 18.53 -4.39 -18.55
C PRO A 399 17.91 -5.77 -18.29
N ALA A 400 18.22 -6.75 -19.14
CA ALA A 400 17.63 -8.10 -19.08
C ALA A 400 17.77 -8.79 -17.70
N TRP A 401 18.90 -8.59 -17.02
CA TRP A 401 19.12 -9.15 -15.68
C TRP A 401 18.15 -8.56 -14.64
N ALA A 402 17.73 -7.31 -14.79
CA ALA A 402 16.80 -6.66 -13.88
C ALA A 402 15.39 -7.23 -14.06
N TYR A 403 14.97 -7.52 -15.29
CA TYR A 403 13.72 -8.25 -15.54
C TYR A 403 13.75 -9.67 -14.96
N ALA A 404 14.85 -10.40 -15.14
CA ALA A 404 15.02 -11.73 -14.56
C ALA A 404 14.92 -11.69 -13.02
N LEU A 405 15.59 -10.72 -12.40
CA LEU A 405 15.53 -10.49 -10.96
C LEU A 405 14.11 -10.12 -10.49
N GLY A 406 13.40 -9.27 -11.24
CA GLY A 406 12.00 -8.93 -11.00
C GLY A 406 11.10 -10.17 -10.99
N TRP A 407 11.23 -11.04 -11.99
CA TRP A 407 10.48 -12.30 -12.01
C TRP A 407 10.85 -13.25 -10.88
N VAL A 408 12.12 -13.29 -10.45
CA VAL A 408 12.51 -14.03 -9.23
C VAL A 408 11.78 -13.49 -8.00
N PHE A 409 11.65 -12.17 -7.85
CA PHE A 409 10.88 -11.56 -6.76
C PHE A 409 9.41 -11.96 -6.81
N ALA A 410 8.76 -11.84 -7.96
CA ALA A 410 7.37 -12.23 -8.13
C ALA A 410 7.16 -13.73 -7.80
N LEU A 411 7.96 -14.60 -8.41
CA LEU A 411 7.86 -16.05 -8.25
C LEU A 411 8.21 -16.54 -6.83
N SER A 412 9.04 -15.80 -6.09
CA SER A 412 9.42 -16.18 -4.72
C SER A 412 8.22 -16.38 -3.79
N SER A 413 7.18 -15.56 -3.95
CA SER A 413 5.95 -15.65 -3.17
C SER A 413 4.97 -16.70 -3.74
N ILE A 414 4.81 -16.71 -5.06
CA ILE A 414 3.91 -17.62 -5.80
C ILE A 414 4.31 -19.07 -5.61
N LEU A 415 5.60 -19.39 -5.76
CA LEU A 415 6.11 -20.76 -5.69
C LEU A 415 6.15 -21.33 -4.27
N LEU A 416 6.01 -20.49 -3.24
CA LEU A 416 5.99 -20.95 -1.84
C LEU A 416 4.79 -21.86 -1.57
N VAL A 417 3.63 -21.57 -2.16
CA VAL A 417 2.39 -22.37 -1.99
C VAL A 417 2.54 -23.80 -2.56
N PRO A 418 2.84 -23.99 -3.86
CA PRO A 418 3.05 -25.33 -4.41
C PRO A 418 4.30 -26.00 -3.82
N GLY A 419 5.37 -25.24 -3.54
CA GLY A 419 6.58 -25.76 -2.91
C GLY A 419 6.31 -26.36 -1.53
N TRP A 420 5.53 -25.67 -0.69
CA TRP A 420 5.13 -26.20 0.62
C TRP A 420 4.20 -27.41 0.50
N ALA A 421 3.29 -27.41 -0.47
CA ALA A 421 2.44 -28.55 -0.75
C ALA A 421 3.28 -29.80 -1.14
N LEU A 422 4.25 -29.63 -2.04
CA LEU A 422 5.18 -30.68 -2.44
C LEU A 422 6.02 -31.18 -1.26
N TYR A 423 6.55 -30.27 -0.44
CA TYR A 423 7.30 -30.63 0.76
C TYR A 423 6.47 -31.49 1.73
N LEU A 424 5.21 -31.14 1.97
CA LEU A 424 4.32 -31.93 2.82
C LEU A 424 3.99 -33.30 2.20
N MET A 425 3.93 -33.37 0.87
CA MET A 425 3.66 -34.63 0.15
C MET A 425 4.85 -35.59 0.20
N THR A 426 6.08 -35.09 0.15
CA THR A 426 7.31 -35.91 0.14
C THR A 426 7.77 -36.32 1.54
N THR A 427 7.52 -35.50 2.56
CA THR A 427 7.98 -35.77 3.93
C THR A 427 7.04 -36.64 4.76
N GLN A 428 5.74 -36.72 4.41
CA GLN A 428 4.79 -37.54 5.16
C GLN A 428 4.80 -39.00 4.69
N SER A 429 5.06 -39.92 5.62
CA SER A 429 5.02 -41.36 5.35
C SER A 429 3.60 -41.85 5.06
N GLY A 430 3.42 -42.53 3.93
CA GLY A 430 2.18 -43.17 3.50
C GLY A 430 1.94 -43.04 1.99
N THR A 431 0.85 -43.64 1.49
CA THR A 431 0.43 -43.45 0.10
C THR A 431 -0.14 -42.04 -0.11
N LEU A 432 -0.13 -41.53 -1.36
CA LEU A 432 -0.70 -40.22 -1.72
C LEU A 432 -2.11 -39.98 -1.13
N LYS A 433 -2.96 -41.01 -1.15
CA LYS A 433 -4.32 -40.96 -0.58
C LYS A 433 -4.31 -40.83 0.94
N GLN A 434 -3.39 -41.52 1.63
CA GLN A 434 -3.22 -41.43 3.08
C GLN A 434 -2.66 -40.06 3.50
N VAL A 435 -1.66 -39.53 2.79
CA VAL A 435 -1.08 -38.20 3.05
C VAL A 435 -2.13 -37.11 2.85
N ARG A 436 -2.90 -37.16 1.75
CA ARG A 436 -4.04 -36.25 1.53
C ARG A 436 -5.05 -36.32 2.68
N THR A 437 -5.40 -37.52 3.12
CA THR A 437 -6.37 -37.72 4.20
C THR A 437 -5.84 -37.24 5.56
N LYS A 438 -4.56 -37.46 5.87
CA LYS A 438 -3.91 -36.97 7.10
C LYS A 438 -3.87 -35.45 7.14
N THR A 439 -3.51 -34.81 6.02
CA THR A 439 -3.47 -33.35 5.90
C THR A 439 -4.87 -32.73 6.02
N LEU A 440 -5.89 -33.32 5.38
CA LEU A 440 -7.30 -32.90 5.54
C LEU A 440 -7.90 -33.22 6.91
N ARG A 441 -7.34 -34.17 7.66
CA ARG A 441 -7.75 -34.44 9.05
C ARG A 441 -7.18 -33.41 10.04
N ARG A 442 -5.99 -32.86 9.79
CA ARG A 442 -5.42 -31.76 10.61
C ARG A 442 -6.26 -30.48 10.60
N THR A 443 -7.03 -30.25 9.53
CA THR A 443 -7.96 -29.09 9.44
C THR A 443 -9.29 -29.32 10.16
N ARG A 444 -9.53 -30.53 10.69
CA ARG A 444 -10.69 -30.81 11.53
C ARG A 444 -10.41 -30.18 12.89
N ILE A 445 -11.05 -29.04 13.18
CA ILE A 445 -11.16 -28.52 14.54
C ILE A 445 -11.80 -29.66 15.35
N ASP A 446 -11.02 -30.29 16.22
CA ASP A 446 -11.56 -31.34 17.09
C ASP A 446 -12.74 -30.72 17.86
N PRO A 447 -13.97 -31.28 17.73
CA PRO A 447 -15.17 -30.75 18.39
C PRO A 447 -15.13 -30.97 19.91
N ASN A 448 -13.95 -31.21 20.49
CA ASN A 448 -13.78 -31.52 21.89
C ASN A 448 -14.02 -30.23 22.72
N PRO A 449 -15.06 -30.17 23.58
CA PRO A 449 -15.44 -28.96 24.33
C PRO A 449 -14.30 -28.39 25.20
N LEU A 450 -13.32 -29.23 25.53
CA LEU A 450 -12.12 -28.87 26.29
C LEU A 450 -11.12 -28.03 25.48
N VAL A 451 -11.00 -28.24 24.16
CA VAL A 451 -10.14 -27.43 23.27
C VAL A 451 -10.76 -26.05 23.06
N PHE A 452 -12.09 -25.96 22.92
CA PHE A 452 -12.83 -24.70 22.89
C PHE A 452 -12.69 -23.90 24.19
N LYS A 453 -12.76 -24.56 25.37
CA LYS A 453 -12.46 -23.91 26.67
C LYS A 453 -11.00 -23.44 26.75
N LYS A 454 -10.05 -24.19 26.17
CA LYS A 454 -8.63 -23.83 26.11
C LYS A 454 -8.38 -22.65 25.16
N GLN A 455 -9.04 -22.59 24.00
CA GLN A 455 -9.01 -21.44 23.09
C GLN A 455 -9.68 -20.20 23.69
N LYS A 456 -10.81 -20.34 24.41
CA LYS A 456 -11.38 -19.24 25.24
C LYS A 456 -10.40 -18.72 26.29
N LYS A 457 -9.63 -19.60 26.93
CA LYS A 457 -8.56 -19.21 27.88
C LYS A 457 -7.33 -18.59 27.19
N ILE A 458 -6.97 -19.04 25.99
CA ILE A 458 -5.86 -18.49 25.20
C ILE A 458 -6.22 -17.12 24.61
N GLY A 459 -7.45 -16.92 24.13
CA GLY A 459 -7.96 -15.61 23.71
C GLY A 459 -7.97 -14.59 24.85
N LYS A 460 -8.34 -15.01 26.06
CA LYS A 460 -8.20 -14.17 27.28
C LYS A 460 -6.74 -13.85 27.64
N LYS A 461 -5.76 -14.67 27.24
CA LYS A 461 -4.33 -14.41 27.42
C LYS A 461 -3.70 -13.59 26.29
N LYS A 462 -4.24 -13.64 25.06
CA LYS A 462 -3.84 -12.75 23.95
C LYS A 462 -4.41 -11.33 24.11
N ALA A 463 -5.59 -11.20 24.72
CA ALA A 463 -6.24 -9.91 25.02
C ALA A 463 -5.73 -9.23 26.31
N LYS A 464 -5.01 -9.96 27.17
CA LYS A 464 -4.33 -9.41 28.36
C LYS A 464 -2.88 -9.10 28.09
#